data_AF-A0A2V1AB16-F1
#
_entry.id   AF-A0A2V1AB16-F1
#
_cell.length_a   1.000
_cell.length_b   1.000
_cell.length_c   1.000
_cell.angle_alpha   90.00
_cell.angle_beta   90.00
_cell.angle_gamma   90.00
#
_symmetry.space_group_name_H-M   'P 1'
#
loop_
_entity.id
_entity.type
_entity.pdbx_description
1 polymer ?
#
loop_
_entity_poly.entity_id
_entity_poly.type
_entity_poly.pdbx_seq_one_letter_code
_entity_poly.pdbx_strand_id
1 'polypeptide(L)'
;MRILSFCSLLTAAAALLPEGMMAGDKVVSPGRQSLPNLFTVDSAASIEGWDVSGSLKLDAGRLAFEKGQGALWSKQPLANSVDEWTIETVFRNSESVETADHSFVDTNGLAFWLVQSQNTPNLKKDQTNFGGPAVFDGFQFLVNNKEKPGIKLYSGDGTKHIPNQLDNALGTCSFNYLDSMVPFTLRISYSTKKNWFKVQIDNNLCFKTDAISFKNLEQDFDFGVTGSVDGDSKEYWEILKLSVYNQLTEDAIDDHAILADGAVRVVTVTQQEEEPTYQPSFGRESLMERTRKWKEQMEKEQAQENQQQQKQQQQQQQQNQQPVRIEQPSVDLSEITQKLNNLESLIKQVGTSNNQPDPSILNQIVESQIQQIQVLEVLKDNYSKLEQLIQSQNNDIARSILNEFNNHRKELGDLGKHVQSLAASGNRQSESAFAYENDRVESFQRYSKWIMIFMIAALVIICVFVYRIRKDVKHSKLL
;
A
#
# COMPACT_ATOMS: atom_id res chain seq x y z
N MET A 1 75.99 -5.00 35.17
CA MET A 1 75.85 -3.84 34.25
C MET A 1 75.27 -4.38 32.96
N ARG A 2 74.09 -3.86 32.53
CA ARG A 2 73.38 -4.14 31.26
C ARG A 2 72.77 -5.57 31.16
N ILE A 3 71.53 -5.84 30.77
CA ILE A 3 70.54 -5.11 29.95
C ILE A 3 69.12 -5.38 30.50
N LEU A 4 68.40 -4.29 30.81
CA LEU A 4 66.93 -4.19 30.78
C LEU A 4 66.58 -3.67 29.38
N SER A 5 66.12 -4.52 28.46
CA SER A 5 65.39 -4.10 27.25
C SER A 5 64.90 -5.31 26.47
N PHE A 6 63.80 -5.92 26.90
CA PHE A 6 63.02 -6.88 26.09
C PHE A 6 61.58 -6.90 26.59
N CYS A 7 60.90 -5.75 26.50
CA CYS A 7 59.46 -5.63 26.77
C CYS A 7 58.89 -4.41 26.03
N SER A 8 58.89 -4.44 24.69
CA SER A 8 58.21 -3.40 23.89
C SER A 8 58.07 -3.75 22.40
N LEU A 9 57.74 -5.00 22.04
CA LEU A 9 57.52 -5.36 20.63
C LEU A 9 56.32 -6.29 20.36
N LEU A 10 55.39 -6.48 21.31
CA LEU A 10 54.21 -7.34 21.12
C LEU A 10 52.86 -6.63 21.28
N THR A 11 52.82 -5.30 21.21
CA THR A 11 51.59 -4.50 21.37
C THR A 11 51.28 -3.58 20.17
N ALA A 12 51.73 -3.94 18.96
CA ALA A 12 51.45 -3.16 17.73
C ALA A 12 50.88 -3.99 16.57
N ALA A 13 50.20 -5.11 16.87
CA ALA A 13 49.56 -5.96 15.85
C ALA A 13 48.03 -6.10 16.02
N ALA A 14 47.40 -5.27 16.86
CA ALA A 14 45.96 -5.32 17.14
C ALA A 14 45.23 -4.01 16.79
N ALA A 15 45.69 -3.28 15.78
CA ALA A 15 45.07 -2.02 15.35
C ALA A 15 45.08 -1.82 13.83
N LEU A 16 44.85 -2.89 13.06
CA LEU A 16 44.54 -2.84 11.63
C LEU A 16 43.55 -3.97 11.31
N LEU A 17 42.37 -3.93 11.92
CA LEU A 17 41.19 -4.55 11.34
C LEU A 17 40.44 -3.44 10.61
N PRO A 18 40.17 -3.55 9.30
CA PRO A 18 39.23 -2.66 8.65
C PRO A 18 37.85 -2.90 9.28
N GLU A 19 37.42 -1.97 10.12
CA GLU A 19 36.00 -1.74 10.42
C GLU A 19 35.33 -1.38 9.09
N GLY A 20 34.78 -2.39 8.45
CA GLY A 20 34.26 -2.29 7.10
C GLY A 20 33.93 -3.64 6.48
N MET A 21 33.54 -4.62 7.30
CA MET A 21 32.66 -5.66 6.77
C MET A 21 31.28 -5.02 6.68
N MET A 22 31.01 -4.40 5.54
CA MET A 22 29.64 -4.22 5.06
C MET A 22 28.93 -5.55 5.32
N ALA A 23 27.89 -5.52 6.15
CA ALA A 23 26.97 -6.64 6.25
C ALA A 23 26.53 -6.93 4.82
N GLY A 24 27.06 -8.00 4.23
CA GLY A 24 26.52 -8.49 2.98
C GLY A 24 25.07 -8.85 3.29
N ASP A 25 24.13 -8.22 2.59
CA ASP A 25 22.72 -8.58 2.65
C ASP A 25 22.62 -10.09 2.58
N LYS A 26 22.33 -10.73 3.72
CA LYS A 26 22.04 -12.15 3.73
C LYS A 26 20.70 -12.26 3.05
N VAL A 27 20.71 -12.50 1.74
CA VAL A 27 19.51 -12.77 0.95
C VAL A 27 18.77 -13.92 1.63
N VAL A 28 17.70 -13.58 2.34
CA VAL A 28 16.89 -14.55 3.08
C VAL A 28 16.13 -15.37 2.04
N SER A 29 16.44 -16.66 1.95
CA SER A 29 15.75 -17.52 1.00
C SER A 29 14.41 -17.98 1.58
N PRO A 30 13.33 -18.03 0.77
CA PRO A 30 12.06 -18.60 1.21
C PRO A 30 12.23 -20.03 1.72
N GLY A 31 11.57 -20.34 2.83
CA GLY A 31 11.55 -21.64 3.45
C GLY A 31 10.74 -22.67 2.64
N ARG A 32 10.85 -23.94 3.03
CA ARG A 32 10.19 -25.08 2.36
C ARG A 32 8.66 -25.03 2.39
N GLN A 33 8.10 -24.17 3.24
CA GLN A 33 6.66 -23.97 3.41
C GLN A 33 6.10 -22.90 2.47
N SER A 34 6.94 -22.35 1.58
CA SER A 34 6.54 -21.43 0.53
C SER A 34 5.84 -22.18 -0.62
N LEU A 35 5.01 -21.48 -1.38
CA LEU A 35 4.57 -22.00 -2.67
C LEU A 35 5.77 -22.12 -3.63
N PRO A 36 5.85 -23.20 -4.42
CA PRO A 36 6.83 -23.30 -5.50
C PRO A 36 6.52 -22.27 -6.59
N ASN A 37 7.42 -22.14 -7.55
CA ASN A 37 7.14 -21.35 -8.75
C ASN A 37 5.96 -21.99 -9.52
N LEU A 38 4.80 -21.31 -9.49
CA LEU A 38 3.56 -21.81 -10.08
C LEU A 38 3.63 -22.00 -11.60
N PHE A 39 4.57 -21.36 -12.30
CA PHE A 39 4.83 -21.61 -13.73
C PHE A 39 5.43 -22.99 -14.02
N THR A 40 5.98 -23.65 -13.00
CA THR A 40 6.65 -24.97 -13.13
C THR A 40 5.76 -26.13 -12.70
N VAL A 41 4.55 -25.84 -12.22
CA VAL A 41 3.62 -26.84 -11.69
C VAL A 41 2.57 -27.16 -12.75
N ASP A 42 2.28 -28.45 -12.93
CA ASP A 42 1.31 -28.92 -13.94
C ASP A 42 -0.14 -28.71 -13.53
N SER A 43 -0.46 -28.89 -12.24
CA SER A 43 -1.82 -28.79 -11.72
C SER A 43 -1.88 -28.31 -10.26
N ALA A 44 -3.02 -27.76 -9.84
CA ALA A 44 -3.18 -27.31 -8.45
C ALA A 44 -3.04 -28.46 -7.44
N ALA A 45 -3.51 -29.66 -7.78
CA ALA A 45 -3.42 -30.85 -6.92
C ALA A 45 -1.98 -31.39 -6.75
N SER A 46 -1.08 -31.05 -7.68
CA SER A 46 0.33 -31.47 -7.63
C SER A 46 1.24 -30.52 -6.85
N ILE A 47 0.70 -29.45 -6.24
CA ILE A 47 1.50 -28.53 -5.43
C ILE A 47 1.96 -29.25 -4.16
N GLU A 48 3.25 -29.58 -4.11
CA GLU A 48 3.85 -30.24 -2.94
C GLU A 48 3.76 -29.35 -1.70
N GLY A 49 3.46 -29.97 -0.54
CA GLY A 49 3.35 -29.24 0.73
C GLY A 49 2.02 -28.52 0.96
N TRP A 50 1.10 -28.54 -0.01
CA TRP A 50 -0.18 -27.84 0.07
C TRP A 50 -1.37 -28.76 -0.19
N ASP A 51 -2.48 -28.50 0.50
CA ASP A 51 -3.80 -29.08 0.28
C ASP A 51 -4.66 -28.05 -0.47
N VAL A 52 -5.08 -28.39 -1.69
CA VAL A 52 -5.97 -27.58 -2.52
C VAL A 52 -7.37 -28.18 -2.51
N SER A 53 -8.39 -27.34 -2.34
CA SER A 53 -9.79 -27.78 -2.34
C SER A 53 -10.76 -26.72 -2.88
N GLY A 54 -11.98 -27.16 -3.19
CA GLY A 54 -13.07 -26.30 -3.66
C GLY A 54 -12.83 -25.75 -5.08
N SER A 55 -13.14 -24.47 -5.28
CA SER A 55 -13.09 -23.79 -6.59
C SER A 55 -11.69 -23.35 -7.03
N LEU A 56 -10.66 -23.54 -6.19
CA LEU A 56 -9.31 -23.08 -6.47
C LEU A 56 -8.66 -23.88 -7.60
N LYS A 57 -8.21 -23.17 -8.64
CA LYS A 57 -7.57 -23.76 -9.83
C LYS A 57 -6.20 -23.14 -10.08
N LEU A 58 -5.33 -23.87 -10.75
CA LEU A 58 -4.08 -23.36 -11.28
C LEU A 58 -4.32 -22.97 -12.74
N ASP A 59 -4.09 -21.70 -13.08
CA ASP A 59 -4.20 -21.18 -14.44
C ASP A 59 -2.99 -20.28 -14.76
N ALA A 60 -2.34 -20.52 -15.90
CA ALA A 60 -1.16 -19.83 -16.42
C ALA A 60 -0.19 -19.25 -15.36
N GLY A 61 0.24 -20.10 -14.40
CA GLY A 61 1.21 -19.71 -13.37
C GLY A 61 0.65 -18.90 -12.19
N ARG A 62 -0.67 -18.89 -11.98
CA ARG A 62 -1.32 -18.36 -10.77
C ARG A 62 -2.41 -19.30 -10.25
N LEU A 63 -2.70 -19.19 -8.96
CA LEU A 63 -3.85 -19.86 -8.35
C LEU A 63 -5.05 -18.91 -8.36
N ALA A 64 -6.19 -19.32 -8.90
CA ALA A 64 -7.38 -18.49 -9.06
C ALA A 64 -8.61 -19.10 -8.38
N PHE A 65 -9.32 -18.27 -7.60
CA PHE A 65 -10.65 -18.54 -7.08
C PHE A 65 -11.66 -17.87 -8.01
N GLU A 66 -12.37 -18.67 -8.81
CA GLU A 66 -13.33 -18.17 -9.80
C GLU A 66 -14.73 -18.03 -9.22
N LYS A 67 -15.48 -19.14 -9.10
CA LYS A 67 -16.87 -19.15 -8.58
C LYS A 67 -17.03 -20.16 -7.48
N GLY A 68 -17.74 -19.77 -6.44
CA GLY A 68 -17.92 -20.56 -5.22
C GLY A 68 -16.72 -20.43 -4.28
N GLN A 69 -16.55 -21.42 -3.42
CA GLN A 69 -15.60 -21.39 -2.33
C GLN A 69 -14.41 -22.32 -2.60
N GLY A 70 -13.21 -21.85 -2.29
CA GLY A 70 -11.97 -22.61 -2.45
C GLY A 70 -11.02 -22.37 -1.28
N ALA A 71 -10.06 -23.28 -1.12
CA ALA A 71 -9.06 -23.19 -0.07
C ALA A 71 -7.71 -23.78 -0.49
N LEU A 72 -6.66 -23.15 0.02
CA LEU A 72 -5.26 -23.53 -0.05
C LEU A 72 -4.72 -23.59 1.38
N TRP A 73 -4.44 -24.78 1.90
CA TRP A 73 -3.90 -24.95 3.25
C TRP A 73 -2.52 -25.59 3.21
N SER A 74 -1.59 -25.12 4.03
CA SER A 74 -0.32 -25.80 4.20
C SER A 74 -0.54 -27.18 4.83
N LYS A 75 0.24 -28.17 4.39
CA LYS A 75 0.30 -29.51 5.03
C LYS A 75 1.17 -29.51 6.28
N GLN A 76 2.04 -28.51 6.42
CA GLN A 76 2.95 -28.37 7.56
C GLN A 76 2.66 -27.07 8.31
N PRO A 77 2.63 -27.09 9.65
CA PRO A 77 2.39 -25.89 10.44
C PRO A 77 3.59 -24.94 10.33
N LEU A 78 3.35 -23.64 10.44
CA LEU A 78 4.32 -22.55 10.33
C LEU A 78 5.52 -22.77 11.26
N ALA A 79 6.70 -22.97 10.68
CA ALA A 79 7.90 -23.17 11.47
C ALA A 79 8.22 -21.93 12.31
N ASN A 80 8.67 -22.17 13.55
CA ASN A 80 9.08 -21.12 14.50
C ASN A 80 7.98 -20.12 14.88
N SER A 81 6.72 -20.57 15.04
CA SER A 81 5.58 -19.67 15.32
C SER A 81 5.78 -18.79 16.56
N VAL A 82 6.61 -19.23 17.52
CA VAL A 82 6.87 -18.56 18.81
C VAL A 82 8.01 -17.53 18.81
N ASP A 83 8.89 -17.50 17.80
CA ASP A 83 10.05 -16.58 17.78
C ASP A 83 9.90 -15.49 16.71
N GLU A 84 10.45 -15.72 15.52
CA GLU A 84 10.44 -14.76 14.42
C GLU A 84 10.09 -15.45 13.11
N TRP A 85 9.20 -14.83 12.34
CA TRP A 85 8.80 -15.32 11.03
C TRP A 85 8.20 -14.20 10.18
N THR A 86 8.13 -14.45 8.88
CA THR A 86 7.50 -13.56 7.91
C THR A 86 6.78 -14.39 6.85
N ILE A 87 5.54 -14.05 6.56
CA ILE A 87 4.75 -14.63 5.46
C ILE A 87 4.45 -13.48 4.49
N GLU A 88 4.85 -13.66 3.23
CA GLU A 88 4.58 -12.73 2.14
C GLU A 88 3.67 -13.41 1.13
N THR A 89 2.49 -12.83 0.89
CA THR A 89 1.57 -13.30 -0.14
C THR A 89 1.33 -12.20 -1.16
N VAL A 90 1.57 -12.53 -2.43
CA VAL A 90 1.26 -11.67 -3.58
C VAL A 90 -0.07 -12.12 -4.14
N PHE A 91 -1.05 -11.23 -4.07
CA PHE A 91 -2.42 -11.51 -4.49
C PHE A 91 -2.97 -10.33 -5.29
N ARG A 92 -4.01 -10.59 -6.08
CA ARG A 92 -4.82 -9.53 -6.66
C ARG A 92 -6.26 -9.93 -6.75
N ASN A 93 -7.09 -8.92 -6.82
CA ASN A 93 -8.41 -9.06 -7.35
C ASN A 93 -8.35 -8.77 -8.85
N SER A 94 -9.16 -9.45 -9.63
CA SER A 94 -9.25 -9.17 -11.06
C SER A 94 -10.69 -9.30 -11.50
N GLU A 95 -11.08 -8.38 -12.38
CA GLU A 95 -12.40 -8.36 -12.96
C GLU A 95 -12.30 -8.75 -14.44
N SER A 96 -13.25 -9.56 -14.90
CA SER A 96 -13.36 -9.89 -16.32
C SER A 96 -14.09 -8.81 -17.12
N VAL A 97 -14.85 -7.93 -16.45
CA VAL A 97 -15.63 -6.82 -17.01
C VAL A 97 -15.76 -5.75 -15.91
N GLU A 98 -15.58 -4.46 -16.23
CA GLU A 98 -15.90 -3.35 -15.30
C GLU A 98 -17.34 -3.52 -14.82
N THR A 99 -17.52 -3.95 -13.57
CA THR A 99 -18.84 -4.24 -13.02
C THR A 99 -18.95 -3.73 -11.59
N ALA A 100 -20.18 -3.42 -11.17
CA ALA A 100 -20.48 -2.96 -9.82
C ALA A 100 -20.43 -4.11 -8.79
N ASP A 101 -19.34 -4.89 -8.80
CA ASP A 101 -19.10 -6.00 -7.87
C ASP A 101 -18.81 -5.50 -6.45
N HIS A 102 -18.75 -4.17 -6.26
CA HIS A 102 -18.92 -3.49 -4.98
C HIS A 102 -20.16 -3.94 -4.18
N SER A 103 -21.15 -4.58 -4.81
CA SER A 103 -22.40 -5.01 -4.16
C SER A 103 -22.30 -6.36 -3.43
N PHE A 104 -21.34 -7.23 -3.76
CA PHE A 104 -21.22 -8.58 -3.19
C PHE A 104 -20.42 -8.62 -1.87
N VAL A 105 -20.70 -7.67 -0.97
CA VAL A 105 -19.86 -7.43 0.22
C VAL A 105 -19.85 -8.55 1.26
N ASP A 106 -20.94 -9.32 1.30
CA ASP A 106 -21.13 -10.41 2.27
C ASP A 106 -20.69 -11.79 1.73
N THR A 107 -20.51 -11.91 0.41
CA THR A 107 -20.23 -13.21 -0.25
C THR A 107 -18.85 -13.27 -0.87
N ASN A 108 -18.32 -12.14 -1.34
CA ASN A 108 -16.99 -12.05 -1.94
C ASN A 108 -15.93 -11.68 -0.90
N GLY A 109 -14.80 -12.39 -0.94
CA GLY A 109 -13.66 -12.05 -0.13
C GLY A 109 -12.53 -13.07 -0.20
N LEU A 110 -11.34 -12.61 0.16
CA LEU A 110 -10.13 -13.42 0.29
C LEU A 110 -9.66 -13.39 1.74
N ALA A 111 -9.58 -14.54 2.38
CA ALA A 111 -9.19 -14.67 3.78
C ALA A 111 -7.84 -15.41 3.90
N PHE A 112 -6.90 -14.79 4.60
CA PHE A 112 -5.65 -15.42 5.03
C PHE A 112 -5.81 -15.88 6.48
N TRP A 113 -5.20 -17.01 6.82
CA TRP A 113 -5.43 -17.66 8.11
C TRP A 113 -4.13 -18.01 8.81
N LEU A 114 -4.11 -17.79 10.12
CA LEU A 114 -3.10 -18.29 11.06
C LEU A 114 -3.83 -18.85 12.28
N VAL A 115 -3.95 -20.17 12.39
CA VAL A 115 -4.86 -20.80 13.34
C VAL A 115 -4.25 -22.01 14.04
N GLN A 116 -4.67 -22.26 15.27
CA GLN A 116 -4.33 -23.44 16.05
C GLN A 116 -5.32 -24.56 15.70
N SER A 117 -4.89 -25.54 14.90
CA SER A 117 -5.79 -26.60 14.39
C SER A 117 -6.42 -27.48 15.47
N GLN A 118 -5.76 -27.67 16.61
CA GLN A 118 -6.30 -28.45 17.73
C GLN A 118 -7.52 -27.77 18.38
N ASN A 119 -7.60 -26.43 18.30
CA ASN A 119 -8.68 -25.61 18.85
C ASN A 119 -9.61 -25.05 17.77
N THR A 120 -9.38 -25.38 16.50
CA THR A 120 -10.19 -24.91 15.37
C THR A 120 -11.03 -26.05 14.81
N PRO A 121 -12.31 -26.18 15.21
CA PRO A 121 -13.15 -27.29 14.79
C PRO A 121 -13.35 -27.27 13.27
N ASN A 122 -13.23 -28.44 12.63
CA ASN A 122 -13.46 -28.59 11.19
C ASN A 122 -12.63 -27.67 10.29
N LEU A 123 -11.43 -27.25 10.70
CA LEU A 123 -10.53 -26.32 9.99
C LEU A 123 -10.56 -26.40 8.44
N LYS A 124 -10.43 -27.61 7.87
CA LYS A 124 -10.36 -27.84 6.41
C LYS A 124 -11.70 -28.23 5.77
N LYS A 125 -12.79 -28.28 6.54
CA LYS A 125 -14.12 -28.76 6.12
C LYS A 125 -15.19 -27.68 6.23
N ASP A 126 -15.09 -26.81 7.22
CA ASP A 126 -15.98 -25.66 7.35
C ASP A 126 -15.60 -24.62 6.29
N GLN A 127 -16.60 -24.19 5.53
CA GLN A 127 -16.47 -23.21 4.45
C GLN A 127 -17.41 -22.01 4.66
N THR A 128 -18.03 -21.90 5.84
CA THR A 128 -19.06 -20.90 6.13
C THR A 128 -18.53 -19.47 6.26
N ASN A 129 -17.22 -19.29 6.38
CA ASN A 129 -16.57 -17.98 6.49
C ASN A 129 -15.57 -17.77 5.34
N PHE A 130 -16.07 -17.30 4.19
CA PHE A 130 -15.30 -17.07 2.96
C PHE A 130 -14.42 -18.29 2.54
N GLY A 131 -15.00 -19.49 2.61
CA GLY A 131 -14.31 -20.74 2.28
C GLY A 131 -13.45 -21.32 3.42
N GLY A 132 -13.43 -20.68 4.59
CA GLY A 132 -12.76 -21.15 5.80
C GLY A 132 -13.71 -21.30 7.00
N PRO A 133 -13.15 -21.60 8.20
CA PRO A 133 -13.93 -21.88 9.40
C PRO A 133 -14.55 -20.62 10.01
N ALA A 134 -15.81 -20.72 10.45
CA ALA A 134 -16.50 -19.65 11.19
C ALA A 134 -16.04 -19.57 12.66
N VAL A 135 -15.65 -20.71 13.24
CA VAL A 135 -15.13 -20.79 14.61
C VAL A 135 -13.66 -21.20 14.54
N PHE A 136 -12.76 -20.33 14.99
CA PHE A 136 -11.32 -20.53 14.89
C PHE A 136 -10.58 -19.96 16.09
N ASP A 137 -9.42 -20.55 16.40
CA ASP A 137 -8.46 -20.07 17.40
C ASP A 137 -7.24 -19.54 16.67
N GLY A 138 -6.99 -18.23 16.75
CA GLY A 138 -5.95 -17.53 15.99
C GLY A 138 -6.49 -16.32 15.24
N PHE A 139 -6.06 -16.13 13.99
CA PHE A 139 -6.30 -14.92 13.22
C PHE A 139 -6.86 -15.21 11.82
N GLN A 140 -7.81 -14.36 11.42
CA GLN A 140 -8.29 -14.22 10.06
C GLN A 140 -7.95 -12.82 9.55
N PHE A 141 -7.32 -12.74 8.38
CA PHE A 141 -7.08 -11.49 7.66
C PHE A 141 -7.98 -11.49 6.44
N LEU A 142 -9.11 -10.79 6.53
CA LEU A 142 -10.13 -10.77 5.50
C LEU A 142 -9.96 -9.54 4.62
N VAL A 143 -9.75 -9.76 3.32
CA VAL A 143 -9.82 -8.73 2.29
C VAL A 143 -11.22 -8.77 1.69
N ASN A 144 -12.02 -7.73 1.96
CA ASN A 144 -13.31 -7.51 1.35
C ASN A 144 -13.71 -6.02 1.42
N ASN A 145 -14.85 -5.68 0.83
CA ASN A 145 -15.38 -4.32 0.73
C ASN A 145 -16.54 -4.03 1.71
N LYS A 146 -16.93 -4.99 2.55
CA LYS A 146 -17.97 -4.79 3.57
C LYS A 146 -17.61 -3.68 4.55
N GLU A 147 -18.46 -2.66 4.66
CA GLU A 147 -18.29 -1.46 5.51
C GLU A 147 -17.09 -0.57 5.12
N LYS A 148 -15.89 -1.13 4.99
CA LYS A 148 -14.69 -0.42 4.53
C LYS A 148 -13.86 -1.30 3.58
N PRO A 149 -13.47 -0.84 2.37
CA PRO A 149 -12.61 -1.61 1.47
C PRO A 149 -11.20 -1.73 2.04
N GLY A 150 -10.63 -2.92 1.92
CA GLY A 150 -9.27 -3.24 2.34
C GLY A 150 -9.23 -4.52 3.17
N ILE A 151 -8.29 -4.58 4.12
CA ILE A 151 -8.05 -5.74 4.96
C ILE A 151 -8.52 -5.50 6.40
N LYS A 152 -9.17 -6.51 6.99
CA LYS A 152 -9.63 -6.53 8.37
C LYS A 152 -9.03 -7.73 9.07
N LEU A 153 -8.50 -7.51 10.27
CA LEU A 153 -7.93 -8.54 11.13
C LEU A 153 -8.94 -8.92 12.20
N TYR A 154 -9.32 -10.19 12.25
CA TYR A 154 -10.15 -10.77 13.29
C TYR A 154 -9.32 -11.76 14.11
N SER A 155 -9.58 -11.80 15.42
CA SER A 155 -8.94 -12.76 16.33
C SER A 155 -9.99 -13.59 17.05
N GLY A 156 -9.82 -14.91 17.05
CA GLY A 156 -10.70 -15.84 17.76
C GLY A 156 -9.96 -16.77 18.69
N ASP A 157 -10.73 -17.38 19.60
CA ASP A 157 -10.27 -18.27 20.66
C ASP A 157 -10.80 -19.72 20.50
N GLY A 158 -11.39 -20.03 19.35
CA GLY A 158 -11.97 -21.35 19.04
C GLY A 158 -13.31 -21.64 19.71
N THR A 159 -13.88 -20.71 20.49
CA THR A 159 -15.11 -20.98 21.25
C THR A 159 -16.40 -20.57 20.54
N LYS A 160 -16.37 -19.48 19.77
CA LYS A 160 -17.55 -18.87 19.16
C LYS A 160 -17.27 -18.34 17.76
N HIS A 161 -18.32 -18.22 16.96
CA HIS A 161 -18.26 -17.54 15.67
C HIS A 161 -18.08 -16.04 15.87
N ILE A 162 -17.16 -15.45 15.11
CA ILE A 162 -16.89 -14.02 15.10
C ILE A 162 -17.55 -13.43 13.85
N PRO A 163 -18.58 -12.58 14.00
CA PRO A 163 -19.18 -11.92 12.86
C PRO A 163 -18.18 -11.00 12.16
N ASN A 164 -18.11 -11.10 10.83
CA ASN A 164 -17.29 -10.25 9.96
C ASN A 164 -17.88 -8.83 9.86
N GLN A 165 -17.78 -8.07 10.94
CA GLN A 165 -18.19 -6.66 11.08
C GLN A 165 -16.97 -5.86 11.56
N LEU A 166 -16.85 -4.60 11.17
CA LEU A 166 -15.70 -3.77 11.51
C LEU A 166 -15.54 -3.59 13.03
N ASP A 167 -16.64 -3.54 13.77
CA ASP A 167 -16.64 -3.43 15.24
C ASP A 167 -15.97 -4.63 15.95
N ASN A 168 -15.91 -5.78 15.29
CA ASN A 168 -15.25 -6.98 15.82
C ASN A 168 -13.79 -7.12 15.32
N ALA A 169 -13.31 -6.22 14.47
CA ALA A 169 -11.96 -6.28 13.93
C ALA A 169 -10.95 -5.74 14.96
N LEU A 170 -9.87 -6.49 15.18
CA LEU A 170 -8.72 -6.06 15.99
C LEU A 170 -7.90 -4.97 15.29
N GLY A 171 -7.90 -4.98 13.96
CA GLY A 171 -7.20 -4.01 13.13
C GLY A 171 -7.83 -3.91 11.74
N THR A 172 -7.72 -2.74 11.12
CA THR A 172 -8.27 -2.48 9.79
C THR A 172 -7.35 -1.53 9.03
N CYS A 173 -7.35 -1.65 7.71
CA CYS A 173 -6.46 -0.89 6.84
C CYS A 173 -7.02 -0.87 5.43
N SER A 174 -7.14 0.33 4.87
CA SER A 174 -7.98 0.56 3.71
C SER A 174 -7.22 0.84 2.45
N PHE A 175 -7.48 0.03 1.44
CA PHE A 175 -6.96 0.16 0.10
C PHE A 175 -8.00 -0.33 -0.90
N ASN A 176 -7.94 0.22 -2.11
CA ASN A 176 -8.87 -0.13 -3.17
C ASN A 176 -8.28 -1.29 -3.99
N TYR A 177 -8.74 -2.50 -3.69
CA TYR A 177 -8.26 -3.71 -4.35
C TYR A 177 -9.02 -4.06 -5.64
N LEU A 178 -10.30 -3.66 -5.75
CA LEU A 178 -11.20 -4.02 -6.87
C LEU A 178 -10.72 -3.43 -8.20
N ASP A 179 -10.29 -2.17 -8.21
CA ASP A 179 -9.91 -1.46 -9.44
C ASP A 179 -8.43 -1.59 -9.81
N SER A 180 -7.70 -2.55 -9.23
CA SER A 180 -6.24 -2.65 -9.38
C SER A 180 -5.82 -3.86 -10.21
N MET A 181 -5.39 -3.61 -11.45
CA MET A 181 -4.71 -4.61 -12.29
C MET A 181 -3.36 -5.06 -11.71
N VAL A 182 -2.81 -4.29 -10.77
CA VAL A 182 -1.52 -4.53 -10.14
C VAL A 182 -1.70 -5.33 -8.85
N PRO A 183 -0.94 -6.43 -8.66
CA PRO A 183 -1.02 -7.23 -7.45
C PRO A 183 -0.43 -6.54 -6.22
N PHE A 184 -1.06 -6.81 -5.09
CA PHE A 184 -0.67 -6.36 -3.76
C PHE A 184 0.19 -7.42 -3.07
N THR A 185 1.12 -6.95 -2.24
CA THR A 185 1.92 -7.81 -1.37
C THR A 185 1.46 -7.64 0.06
N LEU A 186 0.77 -8.65 0.59
CA LEU A 186 0.48 -8.77 2.02
C LEU A 186 1.69 -9.38 2.72
N ARG A 187 2.24 -8.66 3.70
CA ARG A 187 3.28 -9.19 4.58
C ARG A 187 2.77 -9.24 6.02
N ILE A 188 2.80 -10.44 6.60
CA ILE A 188 2.49 -10.67 8.00
C ILE A 188 3.78 -11.12 8.68
N SER A 189 4.16 -10.47 9.76
CA SER A 189 5.41 -10.76 10.46
C SER A 189 5.25 -10.65 11.97
N TYR A 190 6.04 -11.44 12.68
CA TYR A 190 6.06 -11.49 14.13
C TYR A 190 7.50 -11.56 14.62
N SER A 191 7.76 -10.89 15.75
CA SER A 191 9.02 -11.05 16.46
C SER A 191 8.83 -10.93 17.96
N THR A 192 9.18 -12.02 18.66
CA THR A 192 9.30 -12.03 20.11
C THR A 192 10.44 -11.13 20.59
N LYS A 193 11.55 -11.05 19.84
CA LYS A 193 12.73 -10.25 20.20
C LYS A 193 12.48 -8.75 20.13
N LYS A 194 11.77 -8.30 19.08
CA LYS A 194 11.37 -6.91 18.89
C LYS A 194 10.02 -6.58 19.52
N ASN A 195 9.33 -7.58 20.06
CA ASN A 195 8.02 -7.49 20.71
C ASN A 195 6.94 -6.82 19.85
N TRP A 196 6.72 -7.34 18.64
CA TRP A 196 5.63 -6.87 17.80
C TRP A 196 5.05 -7.95 16.88
N PHE A 197 3.80 -7.75 16.53
CA PHE A 197 3.08 -8.39 15.43
C PHE A 197 2.67 -7.30 14.43
N LYS A 198 3.03 -7.46 13.16
CA LYS A 198 2.86 -6.43 12.12
C LYS A 198 2.30 -7.01 10.84
N VAL A 199 1.40 -6.23 10.25
CA VAL A 199 0.82 -6.44 8.93
C VAL A 199 1.19 -5.24 8.07
N GLN A 200 1.66 -5.51 6.86
CA GLN A 200 1.98 -4.52 5.86
C GLN A 200 1.29 -4.87 4.53
N ILE A 201 0.93 -3.85 3.76
CA ILE A 201 0.44 -3.98 2.39
C ILE A 201 1.36 -3.13 1.52
N ASP A 202 2.02 -3.75 0.54
CA ASP A 202 3.00 -3.10 -0.35
C ASP A 202 4.06 -2.31 0.44
N ASN A 203 4.63 -2.95 1.47
CA ASN A 203 5.61 -2.39 2.41
C ASN A 203 5.13 -1.18 3.25
N ASN A 204 3.85 -0.80 3.15
CA ASN A 204 3.26 0.21 4.01
C ASN A 204 2.67 -0.44 5.27
N LEU A 205 2.91 0.17 6.42
CA LEU A 205 2.37 -0.28 7.68
C LEU A 205 0.83 -0.19 7.67
N CYS A 206 0.21 -1.32 7.98
CA CYS A 206 -1.23 -1.52 7.93
C CYS A 206 -1.78 -1.75 9.36
N PHE A 207 -1.13 -2.63 10.13
CA PHE A 207 -1.42 -2.85 11.54
C PHE A 207 -0.14 -3.22 12.28
N LYS A 208 0.06 -2.71 13.50
CA LYS A 208 1.16 -3.11 14.38
C LYS A 208 0.70 -3.07 15.83
N THR A 209 1.00 -4.13 16.57
CA THR A 209 0.70 -4.22 18.00
C THR A 209 1.79 -4.99 18.73
N ASP A 210 1.97 -4.69 20.01
CA ASP A 210 2.81 -5.40 20.97
C ASP A 210 1.99 -6.20 22.00
N ALA A 211 0.66 -6.14 21.93
CA ALA A 211 -0.25 -6.82 22.84
C ALA A 211 -0.40 -8.32 22.53
N ILE A 212 -0.01 -8.76 21.33
CA ILE A 212 -0.10 -10.16 20.88
C ILE A 212 1.20 -10.88 21.22
N SER A 213 1.09 -12.00 21.94
CA SER A 213 2.23 -12.84 22.33
C SER A 213 1.95 -14.32 22.10
N PHE A 214 2.88 -15.00 21.43
CA PHE A 214 2.79 -16.41 21.06
C PHE A 214 3.61 -17.34 21.95
N LYS A 215 4.12 -16.84 23.08
CA LYS A 215 4.98 -17.61 24.00
C LYS A 215 4.34 -18.87 24.57
N ASN A 216 3.01 -18.90 24.66
CA ASN A 216 2.24 -20.00 25.25
C ASN A 216 1.48 -20.82 24.19
N LEU A 217 1.89 -20.78 22.91
CA LEU A 217 1.29 -21.63 21.89
C LEU A 217 1.54 -23.11 22.20
N GLU A 218 0.47 -23.90 22.25
CA GLU A 218 0.56 -25.36 22.41
C GLU A 218 1.19 -26.04 21.19
N GLN A 219 0.94 -25.49 19.99
CA GLN A 219 1.51 -25.94 18.73
C GLN A 219 1.70 -24.77 17.76
N ASP A 220 2.58 -24.97 16.78
CA ASP A 220 2.78 -24.06 15.66
C ASP A 220 1.47 -23.83 14.88
N PHE A 221 1.33 -22.66 14.26
CA PHE A 221 0.12 -22.29 13.53
C PHE A 221 -0.04 -23.08 12.23
N ASP A 222 -1.23 -23.59 11.98
CA ASP A 222 -1.65 -23.92 10.62
C ASP A 222 -2.00 -22.63 9.87
N PHE A 223 -1.63 -22.58 8.60
CA PHE A 223 -1.81 -21.39 7.78
C PHE A 223 -2.31 -21.74 6.39
N GLY A 224 -3.05 -20.82 5.81
CA GLY A 224 -3.69 -21.03 4.53
C GLY A 224 -4.41 -19.79 4.02
N VAL A 225 -4.96 -19.93 2.83
CA VAL A 225 -5.74 -18.90 2.14
C VAL A 225 -7.02 -19.51 1.64
N THR A 226 -8.15 -18.87 1.91
CA THR A 226 -9.46 -19.26 1.39
C THR A 226 -10.07 -18.12 0.62
N GLY A 227 -10.85 -18.44 -0.39
CA GLY A 227 -11.53 -17.46 -1.23
C GLY A 227 -12.99 -17.86 -1.41
N SER A 228 -13.85 -16.86 -1.48
CA SER A 228 -15.26 -17.02 -1.83
C SER A 228 -15.61 -15.97 -2.87
N VAL A 229 -16.27 -16.42 -3.93
CA VAL A 229 -16.80 -15.56 -4.99
C VAL A 229 -18.21 -16.02 -5.31
N ASP A 230 -19.14 -15.07 -5.33
CA ASP A 230 -20.53 -15.29 -5.66
C ASP A 230 -20.69 -15.81 -7.10
N GLY A 231 -21.72 -16.63 -7.33
CA GLY A 231 -21.98 -17.19 -8.67
C GLY A 231 -22.32 -16.14 -9.71
N ASP A 232 -22.89 -15.00 -9.30
CA ASP A 232 -23.31 -13.92 -10.18
C ASP A 232 -22.22 -12.85 -10.38
N SER A 233 -21.25 -12.79 -9.48
CA SER A 233 -20.08 -11.90 -9.57
C SER A 233 -19.16 -12.25 -10.75
N LYS A 234 -18.48 -11.23 -11.27
CA LYS A 234 -17.46 -11.29 -12.33
C LYS A 234 -16.03 -11.12 -11.81
N GLU A 235 -15.90 -10.82 -10.52
CA GLU A 235 -14.70 -10.86 -9.72
C GLU A 235 -14.08 -12.25 -9.72
N TYR A 236 -12.76 -12.31 -9.62
CA TYR A 236 -12.04 -13.52 -9.22
C TYR A 236 -10.78 -13.11 -8.47
N TRP A 237 -10.36 -13.97 -7.54
CA TRP A 237 -9.18 -13.73 -6.73
C TRP A 237 -8.01 -14.55 -7.22
N GLU A 238 -6.83 -13.95 -7.28
CA GLU A 238 -5.61 -14.64 -7.69
C GLU A 238 -4.52 -14.57 -6.61
N ILE A 239 -3.84 -15.70 -6.39
CA ILE A 239 -2.59 -15.79 -5.63
C ILE A 239 -1.47 -16.11 -6.61
N LEU A 240 -0.49 -15.21 -6.67
CA LEU A 240 0.63 -15.30 -7.59
C LEU A 240 1.87 -15.90 -6.91
N LYS A 241 2.05 -15.64 -5.62
CA LYS A 241 3.21 -16.09 -4.85
C LYS A 241 2.87 -16.13 -3.36
N LEU A 242 3.38 -17.13 -2.64
CA LEU A 242 3.38 -17.16 -1.18
C LEU A 242 4.75 -17.61 -0.71
N SER A 243 5.43 -16.78 0.08
CA SER A 243 6.77 -17.03 0.61
C SER A 243 6.74 -17.00 2.14
N VAL A 244 7.33 -18.00 2.77
CA VAL A 244 7.43 -18.12 4.23
C VAL A 244 8.89 -18.07 4.61
N TYR A 245 9.24 -17.23 5.58
CA TYR A 245 10.59 -17.08 6.09
C TYR A 245 10.60 -17.33 7.60
N ASN A 246 11.58 -18.10 8.06
CA ASN A 246 11.76 -18.47 9.48
C ASN A 246 12.47 -17.37 10.30
N GLN A 247 12.52 -16.15 9.75
CA GLN A 247 13.13 -14.96 10.33
C GLN A 247 12.48 -13.73 9.70
N LEU A 248 12.71 -12.57 10.30
CA LEU A 248 12.28 -11.30 9.70
C LEU A 248 13.06 -11.03 8.41
N THR A 249 12.35 -10.67 7.35
CA THR A 249 12.97 -10.07 6.16
C THR A 249 13.31 -8.61 6.42
N GLU A 250 14.22 -8.03 5.64
CA GLU A 250 14.62 -6.64 5.81
C GLU A 250 13.42 -5.69 5.58
N ASP A 251 12.63 -5.99 4.53
CA ASP A 251 11.37 -5.30 4.24
C ASP A 251 10.30 -5.53 5.32
N ALA A 252 10.36 -6.62 6.09
CA ALA A 252 9.49 -6.82 7.25
C ALA A 252 9.86 -5.87 8.41
N ILE A 253 11.10 -5.40 8.46
CA ILE A 253 11.57 -4.49 9.51
C ILE A 253 11.29 -3.05 9.11
N ASP A 254 11.56 -2.69 7.86
CA ASP A 254 11.35 -1.34 7.32
C ASP A 254 9.86 -1.07 7.05
N ASP A 255 9.42 0.14 7.39
CA ASP A 255 8.07 0.65 7.13
C ASP A 255 8.22 1.87 6.21
N HIS A 256 7.90 1.74 4.92
CA HIS A 256 8.10 2.86 3.98
C HIS A 256 7.17 4.04 4.28
N ALA A 257 5.92 3.77 4.68
CA ALA A 257 4.94 4.75 5.17
C ALA A 257 3.80 4.05 5.93
N ILE A 258 2.91 4.84 6.54
CA ILE A 258 1.58 4.35 6.98
C ILE A 258 0.66 4.37 5.76
N LEU A 259 -0.07 3.28 5.52
CA LEU A 259 -0.98 3.21 4.39
C LEU A 259 -2.09 4.27 4.54
N ALA A 260 -2.15 5.24 3.62
CA ALA A 260 -3.17 6.29 3.63
C ALA A 260 -4.51 5.73 3.10
N ASP A 261 -5.61 6.09 3.77
CA ASP A 261 -6.96 5.65 3.42
C ASP A 261 -7.28 5.90 1.94
N GLY A 262 -7.64 4.83 1.21
CA GLY A 262 -8.16 4.92 -0.16
C GLY A 262 -7.10 5.04 -1.26
N ALA A 263 -5.84 4.66 -1.00
CA ALA A 263 -4.81 4.64 -2.03
C ALA A 263 -5.18 3.64 -3.17
N VAL A 264 -5.28 4.16 -4.40
CA VAL A 264 -5.44 3.38 -5.64
C VAL A 264 -4.07 3.25 -6.30
N ARG A 265 -3.71 2.05 -6.78
CA ARG A 265 -2.50 1.87 -7.59
C ARG A 265 -2.78 2.26 -9.04
N VAL A 266 -2.17 3.35 -9.50
CA VAL A 266 -2.23 3.79 -10.90
C VAL A 266 -0.89 3.47 -11.57
N VAL A 267 -0.91 2.74 -12.68
CA VAL A 267 0.27 2.60 -13.55
C VAL A 267 0.27 3.76 -14.52
N THR A 268 1.24 4.68 -14.38
CA THR A 268 1.60 5.58 -15.48
C THR A 268 2.40 4.77 -16.50
N VAL A 269 1.77 4.43 -17.62
CA VAL A 269 2.49 3.87 -18.76
C VAL A 269 3.31 5.01 -19.37
N THR A 270 4.57 5.16 -18.96
CA THR A 270 5.51 5.99 -19.70
C THR A 270 5.82 5.27 -21.01
N GLN A 271 5.44 5.89 -22.13
CA GLN A 271 5.92 5.49 -23.45
C GLN A 271 7.45 5.38 -23.41
N GLN A 272 7.98 4.26 -23.90
CA GLN A 272 9.41 4.03 -24.00
C GLN A 272 10.03 5.04 -24.97
N GLU A 273 10.75 6.03 -24.44
CA GLU A 273 11.91 6.62 -25.12
C GLU A 273 13.17 6.03 -24.49
N GLU A 274 13.93 5.32 -25.31
CA GLU A 274 15.25 4.79 -24.98
C GLU A 274 16.23 5.96 -24.83
N GLU A 275 16.55 6.35 -23.59
CA GLU A 275 17.81 7.07 -23.32
C GLU A 275 18.65 6.33 -22.28
N PRO A 276 19.99 6.26 -22.48
CA PRO A 276 20.90 5.58 -21.58
C PRO A 276 20.97 6.32 -20.24
N THR A 277 20.60 5.62 -19.18
CA THR A 277 20.59 6.15 -17.82
C THR A 277 22.02 6.31 -17.29
N TYR A 278 22.53 7.54 -17.29
CA TYR A 278 23.71 7.91 -16.50
C TYR A 278 23.31 8.01 -15.02
N GLN A 279 24.02 7.29 -14.14
CA GLN A 279 23.91 7.47 -12.70
C GLN A 279 24.65 8.76 -12.28
N PRO A 280 24.01 9.74 -11.62
CA PRO A 280 24.68 10.93 -11.13
C PRO A 280 25.54 10.60 -9.90
N SER A 281 26.83 10.89 -9.96
CA SER A 281 27.81 10.57 -8.91
C SER A 281 27.82 11.55 -7.72
N PHE A 282 26.78 12.38 -7.55
CA PHE A 282 26.70 13.31 -6.42
C PHE A 282 25.28 13.35 -5.90
N GLY A 283 25.15 13.21 -4.57
CA GLY A 283 23.88 13.14 -3.85
C GLY A 283 22.99 14.35 -4.16
N ARG A 284 22.03 14.14 -5.07
CA ARG A 284 20.91 15.05 -5.25
C ARG A 284 20.04 14.93 -4.01
N GLU A 285 19.76 16.05 -3.36
CA GLU A 285 18.64 16.16 -2.44
C GLU A 285 17.40 15.58 -3.13
N SER A 286 16.75 14.62 -2.46
CA SER A 286 15.52 14.05 -2.98
C SER A 286 14.49 15.17 -3.14
N LEU A 287 13.63 15.06 -4.16
CA LEU A 287 12.52 16.01 -4.34
C LEU A 287 11.70 16.11 -3.05
N MET A 288 11.58 15.02 -2.31
CA MET A 288 10.91 14.94 -1.01
C MET A 288 11.62 15.76 0.08
N GLU A 289 12.95 15.76 0.11
CA GLU A 289 13.74 16.57 1.05
C GLU A 289 13.67 18.06 0.69
N ARG A 290 13.62 18.39 -0.60
CA ARG A 290 13.38 19.75 -1.08
C ARG A 290 11.95 20.21 -0.73
N THR A 291 10.95 19.35 -0.87
CA THR A 291 9.56 19.64 -0.46
C THR A 291 9.43 19.78 1.07
N ARG A 292 10.14 18.96 1.86
CA ARG A 292 10.18 19.10 3.33
C ARG A 292 10.79 20.43 3.74
N LYS A 293 11.95 20.79 3.17
CA LYS A 293 12.61 22.08 3.44
C LYS A 293 11.76 23.27 3.03
N TRP A 294 11.05 23.17 1.91
CA TRP A 294 10.11 24.18 1.46
C TRP A 294 8.91 24.33 2.40
N LYS A 295 8.34 23.21 2.87
CA LYS A 295 7.24 23.23 3.86
C LYS A 295 7.68 23.80 5.21
N GLU A 296 8.89 23.45 5.67
CA GLU A 296 9.49 24.04 6.87
C GLU A 296 9.80 25.54 6.71
N GLN A 297 10.13 26.01 5.51
CA GLN A 297 10.29 27.45 5.22
C GLN A 297 8.94 28.18 5.23
N MET A 298 7.92 27.60 4.59
CA MET A 298 6.56 28.15 4.59
C MET A 298 5.97 28.25 6.01
N GLU A 299 6.18 27.23 6.86
CA GLU A 299 5.74 27.29 8.27
C GLU A 299 6.50 28.36 9.07
N LYS A 300 7.79 28.56 8.79
CA LYS A 300 8.58 29.63 9.43
C LYS A 300 8.16 31.02 8.97
N GLU A 301 7.85 31.18 7.69
CA GLU A 301 7.34 32.44 7.12
C GLU A 301 5.94 32.76 7.66
N GLN A 302 5.03 31.78 7.72
CA GLN A 302 3.72 31.95 8.39
C GLN A 302 3.84 32.26 9.88
N ALA A 303 4.78 31.64 10.60
CA ALA A 303 5.02 31.95 12.01
C ALA A 303 5.56 33.37 12.20
N GLN A 304 6.39 33.87 11.27
CA GLN A 304 6.88 35.26 11.28
C GLN A 304 5.81 36.28 10.88
N GLU A 305 4.97 35.96 9.89
CA GLU A 305 3.82 36.80 9.51
C GLU A 305 2.79 36.90 10.65
N ASN A 306 2.50 35.80 11.34
CA ASN A 306 1.62 35.82 12.52
C ASN A 306 2.21 36.64 13.69
N GLN A 307 3.53 36.64 13.88
CA GLN A 307 4.19 37.50 14.86
C GLN A 307 4.21 38.98 14.44
N GLN A 308 4.30 39.29 13.14
CA GLN A 308 4.17 40.66 12.62
C GLN A 308 2.73 41.17 12.69
N GLN A 309 1.73 40.33 12.41
CA GLN A 309 0.31 40.68 12.55
C GLN A 309 -0.07 40.91 14.03
N GLN A 310 0.47 40.13 14.98
CA GLN A 310 0.27 40.41 16.41
C GLN A 310 0.93 41.72 16.87
N LYS A 311 2.10 42.08 16.32
CA LYS A 311 2.75 43.37 16.59
C LYS A 311 2.01 44.55 15.96
N GLN A 312 1.38 44.38 14.79
CA GLN A 312 0.53 45.41 14.18
C GLN A 312 -0.82 45.56 14.92
N GLN A 313 -1.40 44.48 15.45
CA GLN A 313 -2.63 44.55 16.25
C GLN A 313 -2.43 45.21 17.63
N GLN A 314 -1.23 45.18 18.21
CA GLN A 314 -0.93 45.93 19.44
C GLN A 314 -0.72 47.43 19.24
N GLN A 315 -0.52 47.92 18.01
CA GLN A 315 -0.42 49.36 17.71
C GLN A 315 -1.75 50.02 17.31
N GLN A 316 -2.84 49.26 17.12
CA GLN A 316 -4.15 49.81 16.74
C GLN A 316 -5.23 49.79 17.85
N GLN A 317 -4.90 49.39 19.08
CA GLN A 317 -5.83 49.44 20.22
C GLN A 317 -5.77 50.75 21.04
N GLN A 318 -5.69 51.89 20.38
CA GLN A 318 -6.12 53.17 20.95
C GLN A 318 -6.94 53.96 19.92
N GLN A 319 -8.17 53.51 19.65
CA GLN A 319 -9.36 54.37 19.65
C GLN A 319 -10.62 53.60 19.22
N ASN A 320 -11.65 53.76 20.05
CA ASN A 320 -13.08 53.52 19.84
C ASN A 320 -13.67 52.09 19.87
N GLN A 321 -14.55 51.97 20.87
CA GLN A 321 -15.48 50.93 21.26
C GLN A 321 -16.45 50.48 20.14
N GLN A 322 -16.64 49.17 19.98
CA GLN A 322 -17.83 48.40 20.43
C GLN A 322 -17.74 46.95 19.91
N PRO A 323 -17.90 45.91 20.75
CA PRO A 323 -17.92 44.52 20.28
C PRO A 323 -19.31 44.13 19.78
N VAL A 324 -19.40 43.72 18.51
CA VAL A 324 -20.54 42.98 17.99
C VAL A 324 -20.48 41.56 18.54
N ARG A 325 -21.40 41.25 19.45
CA ARG A 325 -21.70 39.89 19.93
C ARG A 325 -22.45 39.17 18.82
N ILE A 326 -21.85 38.15 18.21
CA ILE A 326 -22.60 37.19 17.39
C ILE A 326 -23.23 36.19 18.37
N GLU A 327 -24.52 36.38 18.63
CA GLU A 327 -25.38 35.40 19.27
C GLU A 327 -25.60 34.23 18.28
N GLN A 328 -25.36 32.99 18.72
CA GLN A 328 -25.86 31.80 18.03
C GLN A 328 -27.37 31.70 18.29
N PRO A 329 -28.25 31.75 17.27
CA PRO A 329 -29.63 31.37 17.48
C PRO A 329 -29.73 29.85 17.30
N SER A 330 -29.76 29.12 18.40
CA SER A 330 -30.20 27.72 18.41
C SER A 330 -31.70 27.71 18.11
N VAL A 331 -32.09 27.35 16.89
CA VAL A 331 -33.49 27.07 16.59
C VAL A 331 -33.83 25.71 17.17
N ASP A 332 -34.64 25.70 18.22
CA ASP A 332 -35.07 24.50 18.92
C ASP A 332 -36.13 23.75 18.08
N LEU A 333 -35.68 22.68 17.41
CA LEU A 333 -36.52 21.80 16.58
C LEU A 333 -37.69 21.18 17.36
N SER A 334 -37.66 21.20 18.69
CA SER A 334 -38.76 20.71 19.52
C SER A 334 -40.03 21.56 19.39
N GLU A 335 -39.90 22.88 19.20
CA GLU A 335 -41.03 23.80 19.10
C GLU A 335 -41.77 23.64 17.75
N ILE A 336 -41.03 23.32 16.69
CA ILE A 336 -41.58 23.05 15.36
C ILE A 336 -42.37 21.74 15.36
N THR A 337 -41.86 20.72 16.04
CA THR A 337 -42.50 19.40 16.13
C THR A 337 -43.79 19.45 16.95
N GLN A 338 -43.81 20.23 18.04
CA GLN A 338 -45.02 20.45 18.84
C GLN A 338 -46.11 21.20 18.07
N LYS A 339 -45.73 22.19 17.25
CA LYS A 339 -46.71 22.98 16.46
C LYS A 339 -47.29 22.20 15.27
N LEU A 340 -46.51 21.29 14.67
CA LEU A 340 -46.98 20.36 13.64
C LEU A 340 -48.01 19.36 14.19
N ASN A 341 -47.79 18.83 15.39
CA ASN A 341 -48.72 17.91 16.04
C ASN A 341 -50.06 18.59 16.39
N ASN A 342 -50.03 19.87 16.78
CA ASN A 342 -51.25 20.65 17.00
C ASN A 342 -52.03 20.86 15.69
N LEU A 343 -51.33 21.12 14.58
CA LEU A 343 -51.93 21.27 13.26
C LEU A 343 -52.60 19.98 12.76
N GLU A 344 -51.97 18.82 12.99
CA GLU A 344 -52.56 17.52 12.66
C GLU A 344 -53.83 17.23 13.47
N SER A 345 -53.85 17.65 14.75
CA SER A 345 -55.03 17.50 15.61
C SER A 345 -56.21 18.36 15.16
N LEU A 346 -55.94 19.58 14.67
CA LEU A 346 -56.95 20.49 14.12
C LEU A 346 -57.52 19.99 12.78
N ILE A 347 -56.68 19.40 11.93
CA ILE A 347 -57.12 18.82 10.64
C ILE A 347 -58.04 17.60 10.86
N LYS A 348 -57.77 16.76 11.85
CA LYS A 348 -58.65 15.62 12.21
C LYS A 348 -60.02 16.06 12.73
N GLN A 349 -60.08 17.22 13.41
CA GLN A 349 -61.32 17.76 13.97
C GLN A 349 -62.24 18.37 12.89
N VAL A 350 -61.67 18.89 11.80
CA VAL A 350 -62.43 19.38 10.62
C VAL A 350 -63.02 18.22 9.80
N GLY A 351 -62.36 17.06 9.77
CA GLY A 351 -62.82 15.89 9.02
C GLY A 351 -64.04 15.16 9.60
N THR A 352 -64.54 15.54 10.79
CA THR A 352 -65.57 14.79 11.52
C THR A 352 -66.88 15.54 11.77
N SER A 353 -67.01 16.83 11.44
CA SER A 353 -68.26 17.59 11.66
C SER A 353 -68.95 17.97 10.34
N ASN A 354 -70.17 17.46 10.17
CA ASN A 354 -70.99 17.53 8.96
C ASN A 354 -71.86 18.81 8.89
N ASN A 355 -71.34 19.98 9.26
CA ASN A 355 -72.04 21.26 9.03
C ASN A 355 -71.05 22.41 8.81
N GLN A 356 -71.47 23.41 8.03
CA GLN A 356 -70.67 24.42 7.32
C GLN A 356 -69.38 24.92 8.02
N PRO A 357 -68.31 25.17 7.24
CA PRO A 357 -67.04 25.62 7.79
C PRO A 357 -67.15 27.04 8.36
N ASP A 358 -66.77 27.17 9.63
CA ASP A 358 -66.68 28.41 10.39
C ASP A 358 -65.57 29.33 9.79
N PRO A 359 -65.86 30.61 9.49
CA PRO A 359 -64.90 31.53 8.85
C PRO A 359 -63.65 31.83 9.70
N SER A 360 -63.67 31.50 10.99
CA SER A 360 -62.51 31.62 11.87
C SER A 360 -61.40 30.60 11.57
N ILE A 361 -61.76 29.38 11.16
CA ILE A 361 -60.82 28.30 10.84
C ILE A 361 -60.16 28.55 9.48
N LEU A 362 -60.91 29.12 8.52
CA LEU A 362 -60.38 29.47 7.21
C LEU A 362 -59.29 30.57 7.31
N ASN A 363 -59.50 31.56 8.18
CA ASN A 363 -58.52 32.61 8.42
C ASN A 363 -57.24 32.08 9.09
N GLN A 364 -57.35 31.11 10.02
CA GLN A 364 -56.17 30.46 10.62
C GLN A 364 -55.38 29.60 9.62
N ILE A 365 -56.05 28.93 8.68
CA ILE A 365 -55.39 28.17 7.63
C ILE A 365 -54.65 29.11 6.66
N VAL A 366 -55.28 30.23 6.28
CA VAL A 366 -54.64 31.26 5.43
C VAL A 366 -53.43 31.89 6.14
N GLU A 367 -53.54 32.17 7.44
CA GLU A 367 -52.43 32.71 8.23
C GLU A 367 -51.27 31.71 8.36
N SER A 368 -51.57 30.41 8.53
CA SER A 368 -50.56 29.34 8.53
C SER A 368 -49.89 29.16 7.16
N GLN A 369 -50.65 29.35 6.06
CA GLN A 369 -50.13 29.27 4.70
C GLN A 369 -49.22 30.47 4.37
N ILE A 370 -49.54 31.67 4.87
CA ILE A 370 -48.68 32.86 4.78
C ILE A 370 -47.36 32.64 5.54
N GLN A 371 -47.41 32.00 6.71
CA GLN A 371 -46.21 31.68 7.49
C GLN A 371 -45.34 30.61 6.79
N GLN A 372 -45.94 29.62 6.11
CA GLN A 372 -45.19 28.67 5.29
C GLN A 372 -44.47 29.35 4.12
N ILE A 373 -45.11 30.33 3.48
CA ILE A 373 -44.49 31.10 2.39
C ILE A 373 -43.30 31.92 2.90
N GLN A 374 -43.39 32.52 4.08
CA GLN A 374 -42.27 33.24 4.70
C GLN A 374 -41.08 32.32 5.01
N VAL A 375 -41.33 31.12 5.51
CA VAL A 375 -40.25 30.15 5.78
C VAL A 375 -39.59 29.69 4.48
N LEU A 376 -40.38 29.49 3.42
CA LEU A 376 -39.87 29.13 2.10
C LEU A 376 -39.00 30.25 1.50
N GLU A 377 -39.37 31.51 1.75
CA GLU A 377 -38.65 32.69 1.28
C GLU A 377 -37.30 32.84 2.00
N VAL A 378 -37.24 32.58 3.31
CA VAL A 378 -35.99 32.55 4.09
C VAL A 378 -35.08 31.40 3.63
N LEU A 379 -35.64 30.23 3.32
CA LEU A 379 -34.88 29.10 2.77
C LEU A 379 -34.29 29.40 1.39
N LYS A 380 -35.06 30.10 0.55
CA LYS A 380 -34.61 30.53 -0.78
C LYS A 380 -33.50 31.58 -0.69
N ASP A 381 -33.57 32.52 0.24
CA ASP A 381 -32.52 33.52 0.48
C ASP A 381 -31.24 32.90 1.06
N ASN A 382 -31.38 31.84 1.87
CA ASN A 382 -30.22 31.09 2.35
C ASN A 382 -29.56 30.26 1.23
N TYR A 383 -30.35 29.71 0.31
CA TYR A 383 -29.81 28.95 -0.83
C TYR A 383 -29.08 29.86 -1.82
N SER A 384 -29.60 31.06 -2.09
CA SER A 384 -28.93 32.04 -2.95
C SER A 384 -27.62 32.56 -2.34
N LYS A 385 -27.57 32.75 -1.01
CA LYS A 385 -26.33 33.07 -0.28
C LYS A 385 -25.31 31.95 -0.33
N LEU A 386 -25.74 30.69 -0.21
CA LEU A 386 -24.87 29.52 -0.33
C LEU A 386 -24.30 29.43 -1.76
N GLU A 387 -25.12 29.67 -2.77
CA GLU A 387 -24.69 29.69 -4.17
C GLU A 387 -23.71 30.83 -4.46
N GLN A 388 -23.93 32.03 -3.89
CA GLN A 388 -22.97 33.13 -3.95
C GLN A 388 -21.63 32.79 -3.28
N LEU A 389 -21.65 32.09 -2.15
CA LEU A 389 -20.45 31.63 -1.45
C LEU A 389 -19.66 30.59 -2.26
N ILE A 390 -20.35 29.66 -2.91
CA ILE A 390 -19.73 28.67 -3.80
C ILE A 390 -19.13 29.34 -5.04
N GLN A 391 -19.84 30.30 -5.64
CA GLN A 391 -19.33 31.05 -6.79
C GLN A 391 -18.17 31.98 -6.43
N SER A 392 -18.17 32.58 -5.25
CA SER A 392 -17.05 33.40 -4.78
C SER A 392 -15.82 32.54 -4.50
N GLN A 393 -15.98 31.38 -3.84
CA GLN A 393 -14.87 30.46 -3.61
C GLN A 393 -14.29 29.91 -4.92
N ASN A 394 -15.12 29.54 -5.89
CA ASN A 394 -14.65 29.05 -7.18
C ASN A 394 -13.87 30.12 -7.97
N ASN A 395 -14.29 31.38 -7.90
CA ASN A 395 -13.57 32.49 -8.52
C ASN A 395 -12.24 32.80 -7.82
N ASP A 396 -12.17 32.68 -6.49
CA ASP A 396 -10.94 32.87 -5.73
C ASP A 396 -9.95 31.73 -5.96
N ILE A 397 -10.42 30.48 -6.06
CA ILE A 397 -9.61 29.32 -6.44
C ILE A 397 -9.08 29.46 -7.89
N ALA A 398 -9.93 29.86 -8.84
CA ALA A 398 -9.50 30.07 -10.22
C ALA A 398 -8.46 31.20 -10.34
N ARG A 399 -8.61 32.29 -9.57
CA ARG A 399 -7.62 33.38 -9.51
C ARG A 399 -6.33 32.97 -8.82
N SER A 400 -6.40 32.16 -7.77
CA SER A 400 -5.25 31.58 -7.08
C SER A 400 -4.43 30.70 -8.05
N ILE A 401 -5.09 29.80 -8.77
CA ILE A 401 -4.44 28.92 -9.76
C ILE A 401 -3.84 29.74 -10.90
N LEU A 402 -4.53 30.77 -11.41
CA LEU A 402 -4.00 31.64 -12.46
C LEU A 402 -2.80 32.47 -12.02
N ASN A 403 -2.79 32.95 -10.77
CA ASN A 403 -1.66 33.67 -10.21
C ASN A 403 -0.47 32.76 -9.95
N GLU A 404 -0.72 31.53 -9.48
CA GLU A 404 0.31 30.51 -9.27
C GLU A 404 0.92 30.07 -10.61
N PHE A 405 0.09 29.88 -11.65
CA PHE A 405 0.55 29.57 -13.01
C PHE A 405 1.36 30.70 -13.65
N ASN A 406 0.95 31.96 -13.43
CA ASN A 406 1.70 33.12 -13.91
C ASN A 406 3.03 33.30 -13.18
N ASN A 407 3.10 32.95 -11.90
CA ASN A 407 4.35 32.95 -11.13
C ASN A 407 5.29 31.82 -11.57
N HIS A 408 4.78 30.60 -11.77
CA HIS A 408 5.56 29.48 -12.33
C HIS A 408 6.10 29.79 -13.73
N ARG A 409 5.33 30.51 -14.55
CA ARG A 409 5.77 30.93 -15.89
C ARG A 409 6.87 32.00 -15.85
N LYS A 410 6.86 32.91 -14.87
CA LYS A 410 7.96 33.87 -14.66
C LYS A 410 9.23 33.16 -14.18
N GLU A 411 9.09 32.19 -13.29
CA GLU A 411 10.20 31.41 -12.74
C GLU A 411 10.89 30.53 -13.81
N LEU A 412 10.11 29.92 -14.71
CA LEU A 412 10.64 29.21 -15.90
C LEU A 412 11.39 30.16 -16.86
N GLY A 413 10.96 31.42 -16.96
CA GLY A 413 11.63 32.44 -17.76
C GLY A 413 13.02 32.81 -17.22
N ASP A 414 13.20 32.80 -15.90
CA ASP A 414 14.51 33.05 -15.27
C ASP A 414 15.40 31.80 -15.26
N LEU A 415 14.82 30.60 -15.19
CA LEU A 415 15.54 29.35 -15.40
C LEU A 415 16.14 29.26 -16.81
N GLY A 416 15.41 29.70 -17.84
CA GLY A 416 15.90 29.77 -19.22
C GLY A 416 17.11 30.69 -19.38
N LYS A 417 17.13 31.84 -18.70
CA LYS A 417 18.28 32.74 -18.68
C LYS A 417 19.48 32.13 -17.96
N HIS A 418 19.24 31.35 -16.89
CA HIS A 418 20.29 30.70 -16.12
C HIS A 418 20.93 29.54 -16.91
N VAL A 419 20.13 28.73 -17.60
CA VAL A 419 20.60 27.65 -18.49
C VAL A 419 21.40 28.23 -19.66
N GLN A 420 20.95 29.34 -20.24
CA GLN A 420 21.69 30.00 -21.33
C GLN A 420 23.03 30.60 -20.84
N SER A 421 23.10 31.04 -19.58
CA SER A 421 24.35 31.49 -18.95
C SER A 421 25.33 30.34 -18.63
N LEU A 422 24.81 29.15 -18.32
CA LEU A 422 25.61 27.93 -18.08
C LEU A 422 26.12 27.32 -19.38
N ALA A 423 25.33 27.37 -20.46
CA ALA A 423 25.77 26.95 -21.79
C ALA A 423 26.90 27.83 -22.34
N ALA A 424 26.90 29.14 -22.02
CA ALA A 424 27.96 30.05 -22.41
C ALA A 424 29.26 29.88 -21.60
N SER A 425 29.19 29.35 -20.37
CA SER A 425 30.36 29.14 -19.50
C SER A 425 30.97 27.74 -19.59
N GLY A 426 30.21 26.71 -20.00
CA GLY A 426 30.63 25.31 -20.05
C GLY A 426 31.61 24.93 -21.17
N ASN A 427 31.90 25.82 -22.12
CA ASN A 427 32.68 25.48 -23.33
C ASN A 427 34.22 25.57 -23.18
N ARG A 428 34.76 25.67 -21.96
CA ARG A 428 36.22 25.83 -21.74
C ARG A 428 36.90 24.76 -20.87
N GLN A 429 36.18 23.73 -20.42
CA GLN A 429 36.71 22.83 -19.37
C GLN A 429 36.53 21.32 -19.65
N SER A 430 36.19 20.94 -20.88
CA SER A 430 35.92 19.53 -21.25
C SER A 430 37.05 18.79 -21.98
N GLU A 431 38.24 19.40 -22.19
CA GLU A 431 39.28 18.79 -23.03
C GLU A 431 40.34 17.94 -22.30
N SER A 432 40.33 17.84 -20.97
CA SER A 432 41.41 17.15 -20.22
C SER A 432 41.02 15.86 -19.50
N ALA A 433 39.75 15.46 -19.48
CA ALA A 433 39.29 14.27 -18.76
C ALA A 433 39.02 13.03 -19.65
N PHE A 434 38.89 13.20 -20.98
CA PHE A 434 38.55 12.11 -21.91
C PHE A 434 39.74 11.28 -22.43
N ALA A 435 40.97 11.59 -22.03
CA ALA A 435 42.16 10.90 -22.53
C ALA A 435 42.52 9.61 -21.76
N TYR A 436 41.97 9.39 -20.56
CA TYR A 436 42.44 8.30 -19.68
C TYR A 436 41.59 7.03 -19.72
N GLU A 437 40.35 7.11 -20.18
CA GLU A 437 39.39 5.99 -20.13
C GLU A 437 39.30 5.21 -21.46
N ASN A 438 39.69 5.82 -22.58
CA ASN A 438 39.65 5.18 -23.90
C ASN A 438 40.77 4.12 -24.08
N ASP A 439 41.88 4.23 -23.35
CA ASP A 439 43.05 3.34 -23.48
C ASP A 439 42.82 1.93 -22.86
N ARG A 440 41.89 1.81 -21.91
CA ARG A 440 41.52 0.51 -21.30
C ARG A 440 40.59 -0.32 -22.17
N VAL A 441 39.75 0.33 -22.97
CA VAL A 441 38.78 -0.37 -23.83
C VAL A 441 39.48 -0.94 -25.07
N GLU A 442 40.43 -0.20 -25.67
CA GLU A 442 41.20 -0.70 -26.81
C GLU A 442 42.12 -1.87 -26.45
N SER A 443 42.72 -1.85 -25.26
CA SER A 443 43.59 -2.94 -24.80
C SER A 443 42.80 -4.24 -24.56
N PHE A 444 41.62 -4.19 -23.94
CA PHE A 444 40.78 -5.38 -23.71
C PHE A 444 40.28 -6.01 -25.01
N GLN A 445 39.91 -5.19 -26.00
CA GLN A 445 39.46 -5.67 -27.30
C GLN A 445 40.60 -6.30 -28.13
N ARG A 446 41.84 -5.90 -27.89
CA ARG A 446 43.03 -6.50 -28.50
C ARG A 446 43.35 -7.87 -27.90
N TYR A 447 43.22 -8.02 -26.57
CA TYR A 447 43.46 -9.31 -25.90
C TYR A 447 42.37 -10.34 -26.18
N SER A 448 41.10 -9.94 -26.30
CA SER A 448 40.00 -10.87 -26.60
C SER A 448 40.13 -11.54 -27.97
N LYS A 449 40.62 -10.81 -28.98
CA LYS A 449 40.88 -11.36 -30.33
C LYS A 449 41.97 -12.43 -30.32
N TRP A 450 43.03 -12.26 -29.54
CA TRP A 450 44.10 -13.25 -29.42
C TRP A 450 43.64 -14.52 -28.71
N ILE A 451 42.84 -14.39 -27.65
CA ILE A 451 42.27 -15.54 -26.92
C ILE A 451 41.35 -16.37 -27.84
N MET A 452 40.51 -15.73 -28.65
CA MET A 452 39.65 -16.41 -29.62
C MET A 452 40.46 -17.18 -30.68
N ILE A 453 41.58 -16.62 -31.16
CA ILE A 453 42.47 -17.31 -32.11
C ILE A 453 43.09 -18.56 -31.47
N PHE A 454 43.55 -18.48 -30.22
CA PHE A 454 44.08 -19.64 -29.50
C PHE A 454 43.01 -20.73 -29.28
N MET A 455 41.78 -20.35 -28.96
CA MET A 455 40.64 -21.27 -28.83
C MET A 455 40.34 -22.02 -30.14
N ILE A 456 40.32 -21.31 -31.27
CA ILE A 456 40.10 -21.91 -32.59
C ILE A 456 41.26 -22.85 -32.96
N ALA A 457 42.51 -22.44 -32.69
CA ALA A 457 43.67 -23.30 -32.93
C ALA A 457 43.63 -24.59 -32.11
N ALA A 458 43.23 -24.52 -30.84
CA ALA A 458 43.06 -25.70 -29.99
C ALA A 458 41.98 -26.65 -30.53
N LEU A 459 40.84 -26.11 -31.00
CA LEU A 459 39.78 -26.88 -31.64
C LEU A 459 40.26 -27.61 -32.90
N VAL A 460 41.06 -26.96 -33.73
CA VAL A 460 41.65 -27.57 -34.93
C VAL A 460 42.62 -28.71 -34.56
N ILE A 461 43.45 -28.53 -33.53
CA ILE A 461 44.37 -29.57 -33.06
C ILE A 461 43.59 -30.80 -32.58
N ILE A 462 42.50 -30.60 -31.82
CA ILE A 462 41.63 -31.68 -31.35
C ILE A 462 41.00 -32.42 -32.54
N CYS A 463 40.52 -31.69 -33.56
CA CYS A 463 39.97 -32.30 -34.77
C CYS A 463 41.01 -33.14 -35.54
N VAL A 464 42.26 -32.67 -35.66
CA VAL A 464 43.34 -33.45 -36.29
C VAL A 464 43.65 -34.70 -35.46
N PHE A 465 43.65 -34.59 -34.14
CA PHE A 465 43.90 -35.73 -33.25
C PHE A 465 42.81 -36.79 -33.37
N VAL A 466 41.55 -36.38 -33.37
CA VAL A 466 40.39 -37.26 -33.60
C VAL A 466 40.46 -37.90 -34.99
N TYR A 467 40.82 -37.13 -36.02
CA TYR A 467 41.00 -37.65 -37.37
C TYR A 467 42.13 -38.69 -37.46
N ARG A 468 43.26 -38.45 -36.79
CA ARG A 468 44.39 -39.38 -36.76
C ARG A 468 44.05 -40.68 -36.04
N ILE A 469 43.37 -40.61 -34.89
CA ILE A 469 42.87 -41.79 -34.18
C ILE A 469 41.90 -42.57 -35.08
N ARG A 470 41.00 -41.89 -35.79
CA ARG A 470 40.05 -42.55 -36.68
C ARG A 470 40.73 -43.23 -37.87
N LYS A 471 41.87 -42.71 -38.33
CA LYS A 471 42.68 -43.30 -39.40
C LYS A 471 43.49 -44.49 -38.87
N ASP A 472 44.06 -44.39 -37.68
CA ASP A 472 44.82 -45.49 -37.04
C ASP A 472 43.91 -46.68 -36.69
N VAL A 473 42.68 -46.42 -36.24
CA VAL A 473 41.66 -47.48 -36.03
C VAL A 473 41.27 -48.17 -37.34
N LYS A 474 41.34 -47.49 -38.48
CA LYS A 474 41.08 -48.10 -39.79
C LYS A 474 42.27 -48.93 -40.30
N HIS A 475 43.51 -48.53 -40.02
CA HIS A 475 44.70 -49.32 -40.38
C HIS A 475 44.90 -50.55 -39.48
N SER A 476 44.44 -50.52 -38.22
CA SER A 476 44.47 -51.67 -37.32
C SER A 476 43.48 -52.80 -37.69
N LYS A 477 42.58 -52.59 -38.67
CA LYS A 477 41.67 -53.64 -39.18
C LYS A 477 42.19 -54.33 -40.44
N LEU A 478 43.40 -54.00 -40.91
CA LEU A 478 43.99 -54.51 -42.15
C LEU A 478 45.36 -55.20 -41.93
N LEU A 479 45.71 -55.46 -40.67
CA LEU A 479 46.74 -56.39 -40.20
C LEU A 479 46.02 -57.45 -39.34
#